data_AF-A0A2W4KNK6-F1
#
_entry.id   AF-A0A2W4KNK6-F1
#
_cell.length_a   1.000
_cell.length_b   1.000
_cell.length_c   1.000
_cell.angle_alpha   90.00
_cell.angle_beta   90.00
_cell.angle_gamma   90.00
#
_symmetry.space_group_name_H-M   'P 1'
#
loop_
_entity.id
_entity.type
_entity.pdbx_description
1 polymer ?
#
loop_
_entity_poly.entity_id
_entity_poly.type
_entity_poly.pdbx_seq_one_letter_code
_entity_poly.pdbx_strand_id
1 'polypeptide(L)'
;MTNNFLPKVMNPNTGCGKILIDMYVTEDVVSGEDYCDIRNGRPFIGYNANARLSELLGLGFVEKVGLRKNQMLGGQPMFEYKITFSGIERAKYLISLL
;
A
#
# COMPACT_ATOMS: atom_id res chain seq x y z
N MET A 1 -16.52 11.29 13.32
CA MET A 1 -15.57 11.81 12.33
C MET A 1 -15.73 11.00 11.06
N THR A 2 -16.08 11.63 9.93
CA THR A 2 -16.20 10.94 8.64
C THR A 2 -14.79 10.68 8.10
N ASN A 3 -14.44 9.41 7.90
CA ASN A 3 -13.08 9.03 7.51
C ASN A 3 -12.87 9.37 6.02
N ASN A 4 -12.28 10.54 5.74
CA ASN A 4 -12.15 11.12 4.38
C ASN A 4 -11.31 10.28 3.39
N PHE A 5 -10.67 9.20 3.85
CA PHE A 5 -9.84 8.32 3.02
C PHE A 5 -10.62 7.17 2.36
N LEU A 6 -11.80 6.81 2.90
CA LEU A 6 -12.58 5.65 2.46
C LEU A 6 -12.87 5.63 0.94
N PRO A 7 -13.29 6.74 0.29
CA PRO A 7 -13.65 6.72 -1.13
C PRO A 7 -12.49 6.31 -2.05
N LYS A 8 -11.24 6.60 -1.66
CA LYS A 8 -10.06 6.30 -2.47
C LYS A 8 -9.66 4.83 -2.42
N VAL A 9 -10.08 4.09 -1.38
CA VAL A 9 -9.72 2.68 -1.21
C VAL A 9 -10.84 1.74 -1.70
N MET A 10 -11.91 2.31 -2.25
CA MET A 10 -13.05 1.58 -2.82
C MET A 10 -12.92 1.35 -4.34
N ASN A 11 -11.85 1.84 -4.98
CA ASN A 11 -11.67 1.72 -6.42
C ASN A 11 -10.32 1.06 -6.76
N PRO A 12 -10.32 -0.05 -7.53
CA PRO A 12 -9.11 -0.82 -7.83
C PRO A 12 -8.08 -0.06 -8.67
N ASN A 13 -8.50 0.97 -9.40
CA ASN A 13 -7.62 1.75 -10.29
C ASN A 13 -6.86 2.88 -9.57
N THR A 14 -7.14 3.12 -8.30
CA THR A 14 -6.46 4.13 -7.48
C THR A 14 -5.11 3.63 -6.97
N GLY A 15 -4.26 4.56 -6.50
CA GLY A 15 -2.97 4.18 -5.89
C GLY A 15 -3.12 3.24 -4.68
N CYS A 16 -4.11 3.49 -3.82
CA CYS A 16 -4.40 2.61 -2.67
C CYS A 16 -4.93 1.25 -3.12
N GLY A 17 -5.86 1.23 -4.09
CA GLY A 17 -6.42 -0.01 -4.61
C GLY A 17 -5.36 -0.91 -5.25
N LYS A 18 -4.51 -0.34 -6.11
CA LYS A 18 -3.40 -1.07 -6.76
C LYS A 18 -2.41 -1.66 -5.75
N ILE A 19 -2.02 -0.90 -4.73
CA ILE A 19 -1.12 -1.40 -3.66
C ILE A 19 -1.79 -2.55 -2.91
N LEU A 20 -3.07 -2.41 -2.54
CA LEU A 20 -3.76 -3.45 -1.77
C LEU A 20 -3.89 -4.76 -2.53
N ILE A 21 -4.22 -4.68 -3.82
CA ILE A 21 -4.30 -5.83 -4.72
C ILE A 21 -2.93 -6.47 -4.87
N ASP A 22 -1.89 -5.67 -5.13
CA ASP A 22 -0.52 -6.15 -5.27
C ASP A 22 -0.03 -6.88 -4.00
N MET A 23 -0.20 -6.27 -2.83
CA MET A 23 0.17 -6.89 -1.55
C MET A 23 -0.60 -8.19 -1.26
N TYR A 24 -1.86 -8.30 -1.71
CA TYR A 24 -2.63 -9.53 -1.59
C TYR A 24 -2.13 -10.62 -2.56
N VAL A 25 -1.78 -10.26 -3.80
CA VAL A 25 -1.31 -11.22 -4.81
C VAL A 25 0.10 -11.73 -4.49
N THR A 26 0.98 -10.87 -4.00
CA THR A 26 2.38 -11.27 -3.73
C THR A 26 2.63 -11.75 -2.31
N GLU A 27 1.71 -11.46 -1.36
CA GLU A 27 1.84 -11.77 0.06
C GLU A 27 3.10 -11.16 0.73
N ASP A 28 3.70 -10.15 0.10
CA ASP A 28 4.96 -9.58 0.53
C ASP A 28 4.82 -8.49 1.60
N VAL A 29 5.95 -8.25 2.26
CA VAL A 29 6.21 -7.01 2.98
C VAL A 29 6.73 -5.95 2.02
N VAL A 30 6.11 -4.77 2.02
CA VAL A 30 6.42 -3.71 1.04
C VAL A 30 6.70 -2.37 1.72
N SER A 31 7.38 -1.49 0.99
CA SER A 31 7.67 -0.11 1.35
C SER A 31 7.21 0.83 0.22
N GLY A 32 7.19 2.14 0.46
CA GLY A 32 6.82 3.08 -0.60
C GLY A 32 7.78 3.07 -1.78
N GLU A 33 9.07 2.78 -1.58
CA GLU A 33 10.07 2.73 -2.65
C GLU A 33 9.77 1.60 -3.65
N ASP A 34 9.21 0.48 -3.18
CA ASP A 34 8.86 -0.64 -4.06
C ASP A 34 7.86 -0.22 -5.16
N TYR A 35 7.08 0.83 -4.93
CA TYR A 35 6.09 1.39 -5.86
C TYR A 35 6.51 2.71 -6.54
N CYS A 36 7.71 3.21 -6.23
CA CYS A 36 8.27 4.43 -6.81
C CYS A 36 9.08 4.18 -8.08
N ASP A 37 9.51 2.94 -8.36
CA ASP A 37 10.28 2.59 -9.55
C ASP A 37 9.60 1.45 -10.32
N ILE A 38 9.39 1.65 -11.63
CA ILE A 38 8.77 0.67 -12.52
C ILE A 38 9.60 -0.61 -12.66
N ARG A 39 10.91 -0.56 -12.40
CA ARG A 39 11.83 -1.70 -12.49
C ARG A 39 11.62 -2.74 -11.39
N ASN A 40 10.88 -2.41 -10.34
CA ASN A 40 10.61 -3.31 -9.22
C ASN A 40 9.55 -4.38 -9.55
N GLY A 41 8.97 -4.37 -10.76
CA GLY A 41 7.95 -5.34 -11.18
C GLY A 41 6.59 -5.15 -10.50
N ARG A 42 6.42 -4.07 -9.73
CA ARG A 42 5.19 -3.68 -9.04
C ARG A 42 4.45 -2.60 -9.81
N PRO A 43 3.14 -2.40 -9.57
CA PRO A 43 2.40 -1.29 -10.17
C PRO A 43 3.06 0.04 -9.80
N PHE A 44 3.43 0.85 -10.80
CA PHE A 44 4.00 2.17 -10.56
C PHE A 44 2.93 3.11 -9.99
N ILE A 45 3.12 3.54 -8.74
CA ILE A 45 2.25 4.50 -8.03
C ILE A 45 2.88 5.90 -7.99
N GLY A 46 4.20 5.98 -8.24
CA GLY A 46 4.99 7.20 -8.23
C GLY A 46 5.28 7.72 -6.82
N TYR A 47 5.75 8.96 -6.73
CA TYR A 47 6.22 9.59 -5.48
C TYR A 47 5.18 9.64 -4.34
N ASN A 48 3.91 9.37 -4.64
CA ASN A 48 2.82 9.33 -3.67
C ASN A 48 2.66 7.97 -2.97
N ALA A 49 3.45 6.95 -3.30
CA ALA A 49 3.33 5.60 -2.72
C ALA A 49 3.33 5.59 -1.19
N ASN A 50 4.25 6.33 -0.55
CA ASN A 50 4.30 6.48 0.91
C ASN A 50 3.03 7.10 1.49
N ALA A 51 2.45 8.08 0.81
CA ALA A 51 1.19 8.69 1.24
C ALA A 51 0.03 7.68 1.14
N ARG A 52 -0.01 6.85 0.08
CA ARG A 52 -1.04 5.80 -0.08
C ARG A 52 -0.92 4.70 0.96
N LEU A 53 0.30 4.24 1.28
CA LEU A 53 0.53 3.31 2.38
C LEU A 53 0.11 3.89 3.73
N SER A 54 0.34 5.20 3.95
CA SER A 54 -0.10 5.89 5.17
C SER A 54 -1.63 5.99 5.25
N GLU A 55 -2.32 6.22 4.13
CA GLU A 55 -3.79 6.20 4.07
C GLU A 55 -4.32 4.79 4.38
N LEU A 56 -3.72 3.74 3.82
CA LEU A 56 -4.08 2.34 4.08
C LEU A 56 -3.84 1.94 5.54
N LEU A 57 -2.75 2.43 6.15
CA LEU A 57 -2.45 2.25 7.56
C LEU A 57 -3.52 2.92 8.44
N GLY A 58 -3.90 4.16 8.12
CA GLY A 58 -4.95 4.89 8.86
C GLY A 58 -6.33 4.22 8.78
N LEU A 59 -6.55 3.36 7.78
CA LEU A 59 -7.75 2.55 7.62
C LEU A 59 -7.65 1.14 8.21
N GLY A 60 -6.47 0.76 8.72
CA GLY A 60 -6.22 -0.57 9.31
C GLY A 60 -6.05 -1.70 8.29
N PHE A 61 -5.95 -1.41 6.99
CA PHE A 61 -5.80 -2.44 5.95
C PHE A 61 -4.36 -2.94 5.82
N VAL A 62 -3.39 -2.15 6.27
CA VAL A 62 -1.99 -2.57 6.40
C VAL A 62 -1.48 -2.20 7.79
N GLU A 63 -0.41 -2.86 8.23
CA GLU A 63 0.26 -2.59 9.49
C GLU A 63 1.77 -2.39 9.27
N LYS A 64 2.42 -1.60 10.12
CA LYS A 64 3.87 -1.43 10.10
C LYS A 64 4.54 -2.63 10.76
N VAL A 65 5.45 -3.29 10.05
CA VAL A 65 6.18 -4.47 10.56
C VAL A 65 7.63 -4.19 10.87
N GLY A 66 8.19 -3.07 10.38
CA GLY A 66 9.57 -2.73 10.65
C GLY A 66 10.06 -1.49 9.92
N LEU A 67 11.37 -1.30 10.01
CA LEU A 67 12.13 -0.36 9.20
C LEU A 67 12.93 -1.13 8.17
N ARG A 68 12.90 -0.67 6.92
CA ARG A 68 13.72 -1.23 5.85
C ARG A 68 15.19 -0.96 6.15
N LYS A 69 16.00 -2.01 6.23
CA LYS A 69 17.43 -1.88 6.55
C LYS A 69 18.15 -1.17 5.41
N ASN A 70 19.00 -0.20 5.76
CA ASN A 70 19.92 0.50 4.86
C ASN A 70 19.30 1.30 3.70
N GLN A 71 17.98 1.56 3.71
CA GLN A 71 17.34 2.46 2.75
C GLN A 71 16.69 3.65 3.46
N MET A 72 17.16 4.84 3.11
CA MET A 72 16.57 6.12 3.51
C MET A 72 16.08 6.82 2.25
N LEU A 73 14.80 7.15 2.18
CA LEU A 73 14.27 7.99 1.10
C LEU A 73 14.32 9.43 1.56
N GLY A 74 15.18 10.25 0.95
CA GLY A 74 15.34 11.67 1.33
C GLY A 74 15.80 11.85 2.77
N GLY A 75 16.60 10.92 3.32
CA GLY A 75 17.10 10.98 4.70
C GLY A 75 16.11 10.53 5.77
N GLN A 76 14.90 10.10 5.40
CA GLN A 76 13.94 9.54 6.35
C GLN A 76 13.96 8.01 6.36
N PRO A 77 13.83 7.38 7.55
CA PRO A 77 13.75 5.93 7.66
C PRO A 77 12.49 5.42 6.97
N MET A 78 12.64 4.37 6.16
CA MET A 78 11.54 3.81 5.40
C MET A 78 10.84 2.72 6.18
N PHE A 79 9.53 2.84 6.31
CA PHE A 79 8.71 1.82 6.97
C PHE A 79 8.34 0.71 6.00
N GLU A 80 8.32 -0.50 6.53
CA GLU A 80 7.80 -1.69 5.89
C GLU A 80 6.40 -2.00 6.39
N TYR A 81 5.55 -2.43 5.47
CA TYR A 81 4.13 -2.66 5.69
C TYR A 81 3.75 -4.08 5.27
N LYS A 82 2.85 -4.69 6.03
CA LYS A 82 2.21 -5.96 5.70
C LYS A 82 0.69 -5.79 5.64
N ILE A 83 0.04 -6.55 4.76
CA ILE A 83 -1.42 -6.54 4.65
C ILE A 83 -2.06 -7.23 5.86
N THR A 84 -3.08 -6.60 6.44
CA THR A 84 -3.85 -7.18 7.56
C THR A 84 -4.98 -8.06 7.05
N PHE A 85 -5.63 -8.82 7.93
CA PHE A 85 -6.85 -9.57 7.59
C PHE A 85 -7.92 -8.67 6.95
N SER A 86 -8.14 -7.48 7.51
CA SER A 86 -9.13 -6.54 6.95
C SER A 86 -8.72 -6.01 5.57
N GLY A 87 -7.42 -5.85 5.33
CA GLY A 87 -6.86 -5.50 4.03
C GLY A 87 -7.04 -6.62 3.00
N ILE A 88 -6.89 -7.88 3.40
CA ILE A 88 -7.11 -9.05 2.54
C ILE A 88 -8.56 -9.08 2.06
N GLU A 89 -9.53 -8.96 2.97
CA GLU A 89 -10.95 -8.95 2.60
C GLU A 89 -11.28 -7.77 1.67
N ARG A 90 -10.67 -6.61 1.92
CA ARG A 90 -10.81 -5.45 1.03
C ARG A 90 -10.18 -5.70 -0.34
N ALA A 91 -9.01 -6.33 -0.43
CA ALA A 91 -8.33 -6.62 -1.68
C ALA A 91 -9.15 -7.60 -2.54
N LYS A 92 -9.70 -8.66 -1.95
CA LYS A 92 -10.63 -9.59 -2.63
C LYS A 92 -11.83 -8.86 -3.22
N TYR A 93 -12.45 -7.97 -2.44
CA TYR A 93 -13.55 -7.14 -2.93
C TYR A 93 -13.12 -6.30 -4.14
N LEU A 94 -11.96 -5.63 -4.07
CA LEU A 94 -11.47 -4.82 -5.19
C LEU A 94 -11.20 -5.65 -6.45
N ILE A 95 -10.68 -6.87 -6.31
CA ILE A 95 -10.46 -7.79 -7.44
C ILE A 95 -11.80 -8.20 -8.08
N SER A 96 -12.87 -8.39 -7.30
CA SER A 96 -14.19 -8.72 -7.86
C SER A 96 -14.84 -7.59 -8.69
N LEU A 97 -14.26 -6.38 -8.67
CA LEU A 97 -14.70 -5.25 -9.47
C LEU A 97 -13.95 -5.09 -10.80
N LEU A 98 -12.95 -5.95 -11.06
CA LEU A 98 -12.14 -5.99 -12.30
C LEU A 98 -12.66 -7.07 -13.25
#